data_AF-A0A7S2IVY3-F1
#
_entry.id   AF-A0A7S2IVY3-F1
#
_cell.length_a   1.000
_cell.length_b   1.000
_cell.length_c   1.000
_cell.angle_alpha   90.00
_cell.angle_beta   90.00
_cell.angle_gamma   90.00
#
_symmetry.space_group_name_H-M   'P 1'
#
loop_
_entity.id
_entity.type
_entity.pdbx_description
1 polymer ?
#
loop_
_entity_poly.entity_id
_entity_poly.type
_entity_poly.pdbx_seq_one_letter_code
_entity_poly.pdbx_strand_id
1 'polypeptide(L)'
;AGHSTDSYICGTFDLEVLMPNRSASDKHHVVKFSPYLDPASRAYVHHIILFSCDSAVTGFTHAQTVTPCENMPRGCNEMKWAYAVGSQDMVMPSGVGMP
;
A
#
# COMPACT_ATOMS: atom_id res chain seq x y z
N ALA A 1 -26.69 -2.49 -19.16
CA ALA A 1 -26.35 -2.12 -17.78
C ALA A 1 -24.83 -2.07 -17.68
N GLY A 2 -24.26 -0.87 -17.59
CA GLY A 2 -22.82 -0.65 -17.65
C GLY A 2 -22.14 -1.00 -16.34
N HIS A 3 -21.34 -2.07 -16.33
CA HIS A 3 -20.29 -2.22 -15.34
C HIS A 3 -19.14 -1.29 -15.76
N SER A 4 -18.88 -0.26 -14.96
CA SER A 4 -17.67 0.55 -15.08
C SER A 4 -16.46 -0.34 -14.90
N THR A 5 -15.53 -0.25 -15.85
CA THR A 5 -14.23 -0.95 -15.93
C THR A 5 -13.43 -0.81 -14.63
N ASP A 6 -12.76 -1.88 -14.19
CA ASP A 6 -11.92 -1.97 -12.98
C ASP A 6 -11.15 -0.67 -12.67
N SER A 7 -11.69 0.15 -11.77
CA SER A 7 -11.11 1.44 -11.41
C SER A 7 -10.13 1.26 -10.26
N TYR A 8 -8.88 1.66 -10.47
CA TYR A 8 -7.90 1.69 -9.40
C TYR A 8 -7.99 3.01 -8.63
N ILE A 9 -7.93 2.91 -7.31
CA ILE A 9 -7.84 4.03 -6.37
C ILE A 9 -6.48 3.92 -5.69
N CYS A 10 -5.70 4.98 -5.72
CA CYS A 10 -4.38 5.01 -5.11
C CYS A 10 -4.37 5.95 -3.91
N GLY A 11 -3.72 5.53 -2.84
CA GLY A 11 -3.43 6.34 -1.68
C GLY A 11 -1.93 6.37 -1.42
N THR A 12 -1.42 7.50 -0.91
CA THR A 12 -0.01 7.65 -0.57
C THR A 12 0.16 8.02 0.89
N PHE A 13 1.26 7.54 1.49
CA PHE A 13 1.62 7.84 2.86
C PHE A 13 3.14 7.86 2.99
N ASP A 14 3.61 8.54 4.03
CA ASP A 14 5.02 8.69 4.33
C ASP A 14 5.29 8.02 5.67
N LEU A 15 6.31 7.16 5.72
CA LEU A 15 6.68 6.49 6.95
C LEU A 15 7.09 7.47 8.06
N GLU A 16 7.71 8.60 7.69
CA GLU A 16 8.09 9.66 8.65
C GLU A 16 6.89 10.24 9.40
N VAL A 17 5.75 10.38 8.71
CA VAL A 17 4.50 10.87 9.32
C VAL A 17 3.86 9.79 10.18
N LEU A 18 3.90 8.53 9.74
CA LEU A 18 3.27 7.42 10.46
C LEU A 18 4.10 6.92 11.66
N MET A 19 5.41 7.23 11.70
CA MET A 19 6.35 6.79 12.73
C MET A 19 7.04 7.99 13.40
N PRO A 20 6.31 8.91 14.06
CA PRO A 20 6.85 10.21 14.50
C PRO A 20 8.02 10.14 15.50
N ASN A 21 8.25 8.98 16.12
CA ASN A 21 9.33 8.75 17.07
C ASN A 21 10.51 7.95 16.47
N ARG A 22 10.54 7.75 15.15
CA ARG A 22 11.57 6.99 14.44
C ARG A 22 11.88 7.67 13.11
N SER A 23 13.14 7.67 12.69
CA SER A 23 13.47 8.14 11.35
C SER A 23 13.09 7.07 10.33
N ALA A 24 12.42 7.45 9.24
CA ALA A 24 12.19 6.53 8.11
C ALA A 24 13.51 6.15 7.40
N SER A 25 14.58 6.94 7.61
CA SER A 25 15.92 6.63 7.10
C SER A 25 16.66 5.58 7.93
N ASP A 26 16.19 5.25 9.14
CA ASP A 26 16.76 4.16 9.93
C ASP A 26 16.40 2.81 9.30
N LYS A 27 17.21 1.78 9.58
CA LYS A 27 16.91 0.42 9.12
C LYS A 27 15.71 -0.14 9.88
N HIS A 28 14.58 -0.29 9.19
CA HIS A 28 13.40 -1.01 9.70
C HIS A 28 13.21 -2.32 8.93
N HIS A 29 12.44 -3.24 9.51
CA HIS A 29 11.93 -4.38 8.76
C HIS A 29 10.46 -4.60 9.07
N VAL A 30 9.64 -4.73 8.03
CA VAL A 30 8.25 -5.15 8.16
C VAL A 30 8.21 -6.66 8.36
N VAL A 31 7.68 -7.07 9.52
CA VAL A 31 7.56 -8.48 9.91
C VAL A 31 6.15 -9.03 9.72
N LYS A 32 5.17 -8.17 9.44
CA LYS A 32 3.78 -8.54 9.24
C LYS A 32 3.03 -7.52 8.38
N PHE A 33 2.19 -8.01 7.48
CA PHE A 33 1.21 -7.20 6.75
C PHE A 33 -0.20 -7.75 6.99
N SER A 34 -1.14 -6.85 7.25
CA SER A 34 -2.55 -7.17 7.48
C SER A 34 -3.43 -6.22 6.69
N PRO A 35 -4.39 -6.72 5.90
CA PRO A 35 -5.39 -5.86 5.26
C PRO A 35 -6.30 -5.27 6.33
N TYR A 36 -6.49 -3.95 6.31
CA TYR A 36 -7.56 -3.28 7.06
C TYR A 36 -8.65 -2.84 6.10
N LEU A 37 -9.81 -3.51 6.14
CA LEU A 37 -10.93 -3.27 5.24
C LEU A 37 -12.14 -2.76 6.02
N ASP A 38 -12.61 -1.57 5.65
CA ASP A 38 -13.86 -1.03 6.16
C ASP A 38 -15.03 -1.99 5.86
N PRO A 39 -15.87 -2.36 6.86
CA PRO A 39 -16.94 -3.33 6.65
C PRO A 39 -17.94 -2.95 5.56
N ALA A 40 -18.21 -1.66 5.36
CA ALA A 40 -19.19 -1.19 4.39
C ALA A 40 -18.67 -1.28 2.95
N SER A 41 -17.35 -1.18 2.76
CA SER A 41 -16.71 -1.25 1.43
C SER A 41 -16.01 -2.57 1.12
N ARG A 42 -15.84 -3.47 2.11
CA ARG A 42 -15.10 -4.74 1.98
C ARG A 42 -15.52 -5.58 0.79
N ALA A 43 -16.82 -5.64 0.47
CA ALA A 43 -17.35 -6.44 -0.63
C ALA A 43 -16.88 -5.97 -2.02
N TYR A 44 -16.38 -4.73 -2.13
CA TYR A 44 -15.93 -4.12 -3.38
C TYR A 44 -14.40 -4.13 -3.54
N VAL A 45 -13.65 -4.41 -2.48
CA VAL A 45 -12.17 -4.43 -2.53
C VAL A 45 -11.69 -5.82 -2.91
N HIS A 46 -11.34 -6.01 -4.19
CA HIS A 46 -10.83 -7.30 -4.69
C HIS A 46 -9.32 -7.46 -4.48
N HIS A 47 -8.53 -6.40 -4.67
CA HIS A 47 -7.08 -6.39 -4.50
C HIS A 47 -6.61 -5.11 -3.78
N ILE A 48 -5.51 -5.22 -3.02
CA ILE A 48 -4.70 -4.10 -2.55
C ILE A 48 -3.26 -4.41 -2.88
N ILE A 49 -2.52 -3.45 -3.43
CA ILE A 49 -1.09 -3.59 -3.71
C ILE A 49 -0.36 -2.40 -3.08
N LEU A 50 0.66 -2.69 -2.28
CA LEU A 50 1.55 -1.72 -1.68
C LEU A 50 2.86 -1.70 -2.47
N PHE A 51 3.23 -0.50 -2.92
CA PHE A 51 4.51 -0.23 -3.57
C PHE A 51 5.33 0.74 -2.72
N SER A 52 6.65 0.64 -2.77
CA SER A 52 7.55 1.75 -2.43
C SER A 52 7.78 2.61 -3.67
N CYS A 53 7.95 3.90 -3.43
CA CYS A 53 8.21 4.91 -4.46
C CYS A 53 9.64 5.45 -4.34
N ASP A 54 10.22 5.83 -5.48
CA ASP A 54 11.50 6.54 -5.49
C ASP A 54 11.36 7.91 -4.82
N SER A 55 12.40 8.37 -4.12
CA SER A 55 12.41 9.69 -3.46
C SER A 55 12.30 10.87 -4.43
N ALA A 56 12.50 10.63 -5.73
CA ALA A 56 12.38 11.63 -6.79
C ALA A 56 10.95 11.72 -7.35
N VAL A 57 10.03 10.85 -6.92
CA VAL A 57 8.62 10.95 -7.32
C VAL A 57 8.02 12.22 -6.72
N THR A 58 7.42 13.03 -7.58
CA THR A 58 6.76 14.28 -7.20
C THR A 58 5.27 14.20 -7.54
N GLY A 59 4.43 14.97 -6.84
CA GLY A 59 2.99 15.01 -7.10
C GLY A 59 2.13 14.09 -6.23
N PHE A 60 2.75 13.34 -5.32
CA PHE A 60 2.04 12.66 -4.23
C PHE A 60 2.23 13.42 -2.92
N THR A 61 1.15 13.58 -2.18
CA THR A 61 1.12 14.18 -0.85
C THR A 61 0.67 13.14 0.17
N HIS A 62 1.11 13.25 1.41
CA HIS A 62 0.64 12.40 2.50
C HIS A 62 -0.89 12.34 2.54
N ALA A 63 -1.46 11.13 2.69
CA ALA A 63 -2.90 10.85 2.75
C ALA A 63 -3.71 11.35 1.54
N GLN A 64 -3.05 11.67 0.43
CA GLN A 64 -3.73 12.00 -0.82
C GLN A 64 -4.36 10.74 -1.41
N THR A 65 -5.60 10.87 -1.88
CA THR A 65 -6.28 9.84 -2.67
C THR A 65 -6.38 10.29 -4.12
N VAL A 66 -6.02 9.41 -5.05
CA VAL A 66 -6.03 9.67 -6.50
C VAL A 66 -7.00 8.70 -7.18
N THR A 67 -7.94 9.26 -7.94
CA THR A 67 -8.98 8.48 -8.63
C THR A 67 -9.36 9.08 -9.98
N PRO A 68 -9.32 8.32 -11.09
CA PRO A 68 -8.66 7.01 -11.22
C PRO A 68 -7.14 7.15 -11.13
N CYS A 69 -6.44 6.08 -10.78
CA CYS A 69 -4.98 6.01 -10.88
C CYS A 69 -4.51 4.86 -11.79
N GLU A 70 -3.23 4.87 -12.16
CA GLU A 70 -2.56 3.72 -12.76
C GLU A 70 -2.45 2.61 -11.71
N ASN A 71 -2.63 1.35 -12.12
CA ASN A 71 -2.52 0.19 -11.21
C ASN A 71 -1.13 0.04 -10.56
N MET A 72 -0.10 0.60 -11.20
CA MET A 72 1.25 0.75 -10.68
C MET A 72 1.71 2.17 -11.02
N PRO A 73 1.60 3.13 -10.08
CA PRO A 73 1.93 4.52 -10.34
C PRO A 73 3.39 4.68 -10.77
N ARG A 74 3.62 5.54 -11.78
CA ARG A 74 4.98 5.82 -12.26
C ARG A 74 5.92 6.25 -11.13
N GLY A 75 7.03 5.52 -11.00
CA GLY A 75 8.04 5.75 -9.96
C GLY A 75 7.77 4.99 -8.65
N CYS A 76 6.70 4.21 -8.58
CA CYS A 76 6.37 3.30 -7.48
C CYS A 76 6.34 1.87 -8.00
N ASN A 77 7.52 1.33 -8.33
CA ASN A 77 7.64 0.06 -9.06
C ASN A 77 8.07 -1.13 -8.20
N GLU A 78 8.53 -0.90 -6.97
CA GLU A 78 8.94 -1.97 -6.07
C GLU A 78 7.73 -2.40 -5.23
N MET A 79 7.17 -3.56 -5.57
CA MET A 79 6.06 -4.15 -4.82
C MET A 79 6.54 -4.64 -3.46
N LYS A 80 5.95 -4.12 -2.38
CA LYS A 80 6.21 -4.56 -1.01
C LYS A 80 5.22 -5.61 -0.55
N TRP A 81 3.95 -5.49 -0.91
CA TRP A 81 2.94 -6.44 -0.48
C TRP A 81 1.73 -6.42 -1.41
N ALA A 82 1.05 -7.57 -1.51
CA ALA A 82 -0.21 -7.70 -2.22
C ALA A 82 -1.22 -8.45 -1.36
N TYR A 83 -2.47 -8.06 -1.49
CA TYR A 83 -3.63 -8.72 -0.92
C TYR A 83 -4.64 -9.01 -2.02
N ALA A 84 -5.26 -10.18 -1.93
CA ALA A 84 -6.44 -10.55 -2.69
C ALA A 84 -7.53 -11.03 -1.73
N VAL A 85 -8.78 -10.94 -2.16
CA VAL A 85 -9.92 -11.44 -1.38
C VAL A 85 -9.69 -12.89 -0.91
N GLY A 86 -9.88 -13.13 0.38
CA GLY A 86 -9.66 -14.45 1.01
C GLY A 86 -8.24 -14.68 1.56
N SER A 87 -7.27 -13.81 1.25
CA SER A 87 -5.94 -13.88 1.86
C SER A 87 -6.00 -13.63 3.37
N GLN A 88 -5.12 -14.29 4.11
CA GLN A 88 -4.87 -14.06 5.53
C GLN A 88 -3.74 -13.05 5.73
N ASP A 89 -3.49 -12.67 6.98
CA ASP A 89 -2.30 -11.92 7.37
C ASP A 89 -1.02 -12.58 6.84
N MET A 90 -0.12 -11.78 6.26
CA MET A 90 1.23 -12.24 5.93
C MET A 90 2.13 -12.00 7.13
N VAL A 91 2.47 -13.07 7.86
CA VAL A 91 3.41 -13.02 8.99
C VAL A 91 4.75 -13.61 8.54
N MET A 92 5.82 -12.83 8.68
CA MET A 92 7.17 -13.29 8.34
C MET A 92 7.66 -14.32 9.37
N PRO A 93 8.49 -15.30 8.96
CA PRO A 93 9.15 -16.20 9.91
C PRO A 93 10.01 -15.45 10.92
N SER A 94 10.29 -16.10 12.05
CA SER A 94 11.20 -15.54 13.06
C SER A 94 12.57 -15.22 12.43
N GLY A 95 13.09 -14.02 12.71
CA GLY A 95 14.37 -13.54 12.17
C GLY A 95 14.30 -13.02 10.73
N VAL A 96 13.13 -13.02 10.09
CA VAL A 96 12.93 -12.50 8.73
C VAL A 96 12.10 -11.23 8.78
N GLY A 97 12.46 -10.26 7.95
CA GLY A 97 11.63 -9.08 7.73
C GLY A 97 11.98 -8.41 6.40
N MET A 98 10.98 -7.74 5.82
CA MET A 98 11.14 -6.99 4.59
C MET A 98 11.75 -5.62 4.88
N PRO A 99 12.84 -5.23 4.22
CA PRO A 99 13.41 -3.90 4.38
C PRO A 99 12.53 -2.79 3.76
#